data_AF-A0A4Q3XR39-F1
#
_entry.id   AF-A0A4Q3XR39-F1
#
_cell.length_a   1.000
_cell.length_b   1.000
_cell.length_c   1.000
_cell.angle_alpha   90.00
_cell.angle_beta   90.00
_cell.angle_gamma   90.00
#
_symmetry.space_group_name_H-M   'P 1'
#
loop_
_entity.id
_entity.type
_entity.pdbx_description
1 polymer ?
#
loop_
_entity_poly.entity_id
_entity_poly.type
_entity_poly.pdbx_seq_one_letter_code
_entity_poly.pdbx_strand_id
1 'polypeptide(L)'
;MRKILVVYGTRPEAIKVAPLIAAIAASQHLQVVVAVTGQHRQMLDQVNALFRIVPKHDLNIITERQQLAGITCRALEGVSAVVAVEKPDAVLVQGDTTTCFAAALAAFY
;
A
#
# COMPACT_ATOMS: atom_id res chain seq x y z
N MET A 1 -11.14 -17.72 -1.18
CA MET A 1 -11.09 -16.40 -0.52
C MET A 1 -10.66 -15.38 -1.55
N ARG A 2 -11.29 -14.21 -1.62
CA ARG A 2 -10.88 -13.13 -2.52
C ARG A 2 -9.71 -12.36 -1.93
N LYS A 3 -8.67 -12.14 -2.71
CA LYS A 3 -7.46 -11.44 -2.29
C LYS A 3 -7.62 -9.93 -2.49
N ILE A 4 -7.45 -9.18 -1.41
CA ILE A 4 -7.53 -7.73 -1.39
C ILE A 4 -6.12 -7.18 -1.14
N LEU A 5 -5.56 -6.47 -2.12
CA LEU A 5 -4.30 -5.77 -1.98
C LEU A 5 -4.57 -4.38 -1.40
N VAL A 6 -4.08 -4.11 -0.20
CA VAL A 6 -4.16 -2.79 0.44
C VAL A 6 -2.83 -2.07 0.25
N VAL A 7 -2.86 -0.89 -0.36
CA VAL A 7 -1.66 -0.08 -0.64
C VAL A 7 -1.74 1.27 0.08
N TYR A 8 -0.68 1.63 0.80
CA TYR A 8 -0.54 2.94 1.44
C TYR A 8 0.93 3.37 1.54
N GLY A 9 1.18 4.68 1.62
CA GLY A 9 2.56 5.22 1.57
C GLY A 9 2.94 6.12 2.73
N THR A 10 1.95 6.64 3.46
CA THR A 10 2.13 7.66 4.47
C THR A 10 1.48 7.26 5.80
N ARG A 11 1.89 7.94 6.88
CA ARG A 11 1.31 7.76 8.22
C ARG A 11 -0.21 8.04 8.27
N PRO A 12 -0.73 9.16 7.71
CA PRO A 12 -2.17 9.40 7.73
C PRO A 12 -2.99 8.32 7.01
N GLU A 13 -2.49 7.79 5.89
CA GLU A 13 -3.12 6.68 5.19
C GLU A 13 -3.11 5.41 6.06
N ALA A 14 -1.95 5.04 6.61
CA ALA A 14 -1.77 3.86 7.45
C ALA A 14 -2.74 3.84 8.64
N ILE A 15 -2.91 4.96 9.34
CA ILE A 15 -3.85 5.08 10.47
C ILE A 15 -5.29 4.80 10.03
N LYS A 16 -5.68 5.29 8.84
CA LYS A 16 -7.06 5.16 8.32
C LYS A 16 -7.35 3.77 7.78
N VAL A 17 -6.37 3.10 7.16
CA VAL A 17 -6.56 1.74 6.61
C VAL A 17 -6.34 0.64 7.64
N ALA A 18 -5.67 0.89 8.76
CA ALA A 18 -5.39 -0.12 9.78
C ALA A 18 -6.64 -0.85 10.30
N PRO A 19 -7.75 -0.17 10.66
CA PRO A 19 -8.98 -0.84 11.07
C PRO A 19 -9.57 -1.74 9.96
N LEU A 20 -9.40 -1.33 8.69
CA LEU A 20 -9.89 -2.08 7.55
C LEU A 20 -9.04 -3.32 7.28
N ILE A 21 -7.72 -3.23 7.41
CA ILE A 21 -6.82 -4.38 7.32
C ILE A 21 -7.20 -5.43 8.37
N ALA A 22 -7.46 -5.01 9.61
CA ALA A 22 -7.90 -5.92 10.68
C ALA A 22 -9.25 -6.58 10.35
N ALA A 23 -10.22 -5.81 9.84
CA ALA A 23 -11.51 -6.34 9.44
C ALA A 23 -11.43 -7.35 8.28
N ILE A 24 -10.60 -7.07 7.26
CA ILE A 24 -10.38 -8.00 6.14
C ILE A 24 -9.67 -9.26 6.64
N ALA A 25 -8.67 -9.14 7.51
CA ALA A 25 -7.95 -10.28 8.07
C ALA A 25 -8.83 -11.22 8.91
N ALA A 26 -9.88 -10.69 9.56
CA ALA A 26 -10.85 -11.46 10.33
C ALA A 26 -11.94 -12.12 9.46
N SER A 27 -12.01 -11.79 8.17
CA SER A 27 -13.03 -12.32 7.26
C SER A 27 -12.74 -13.77 6.86
N GLN A 28 -13.80 -14.60 6.77
CA GLN A 28 -13.70 -15.94 6.19
C GLN A 28 -13.72 -15.95 4.65
N HIS A 29 -14.05 -14.81 4.04
CA HIS A 29 -14.22 -14.70 2.58
C HIS A 29 -13.09 -13.94 1.91
N LEU A 30 -12.36 -13.12 2.67
CA LEU A 30 -11.32 -12.24 2.16
C LEU A 30 -9.94 -12.61 2.70
N GLN A 31 -8.92 -12.34 1.91
CA GLN A 31 -7.53 -12.43 2.31
C GLN A 31 -6.88 -11.07 2.10
N VAL A 32 -6.29 -10.50 3.14
CA VAL A 32 -5.55 -9.23 3.04
C VAL A 32 -4.11 -9.47 2.61
N VAL A 33 -3.63 -8.69 1.66
CA VAL A 33 -2.21 -8.52 1.35
C VAL A 33 -1.89 -7.05 1.48
N VAL A 34 -0.86 -6.72 2.24
CA VAL A 34 -0.45 -5.33 2.47
C VAL A 34 0.82 -5.02 1.69
N ALA A 35 0.79 -3.93 0.94
CA ALA A 35 1.95 -3.34 0.29
C ALA A 35 2.14 -1.89 0.75
N VAL A 36 3.36 -1.53 1.14
CA VAL A 36 3.68 -0.16 1.53
C VAL A 36 4.67 0.45 0.53
N THR A 37 4.42 1.67 0.09
CA THR A 37 5.37 2.37 -0.79
C THR A 37 6.56 2.91 0.00
N GLY A 38 6.33 3.28 1.27
CA GLY A 38 7.37 3.76 2.17
C GLY A 38 7.71 5.25 2.03
N GLN A 39 6.82 6.09 1.47
CA GLN A 39 7.02 7.54 1.28
C GLN A 39 7.32 8.32 2.58
N HIS A 40 6.96 7.80 3.76
CA HIS A 40 7.37 8.31 5.07
C HIS A 40 7.86 7.18 6.01
N ARG A 41 8.99 6.55 5.68
CA ARG A 41 9.46 5.30 6.30
C ARG A 41 9.35 5.24 7.84
N GLN A 42 10.06 6.12 8.55
CA GLN A 42 10.11 6.08 10.02
C GLN A 42 8.72 6.24 10.66
N MET A 43 7.89 7.14 10.13
CA MET A 43 6.54 7.36 10.69
C MET A 43 5.57 6.23 10.32
N LEU A 44 5.76 5.60 9.16
CA LEU A 44 4.96 4.48 8.71
C LEU A 44 5.25 3.22 9.55
N ASP A 45 6.52 2.97 9.88
CA ASP A 45 6.94 1.85 10.73
C ASP A 45 6.32 1.95 12.14
N GLN A 46 6.21 3.16 12.70
CA GLN A 46 5.52 3.39 13.99
C GLN A 46 4.05 2.96 13.95
N VAL A 47 3.34 3.31 12.86
CA VAL A 47 1.92 2.94 12.71
C VAL A 47 1.77 1.43 12.50
N ASN A 48 2.61 0.84 11.65
CA ASN A 48 2.60 -0.60 11.42
C ASN A 48 2.82 -1.37 12.72
N ALA A 49 3.79 -0.95 13.54
CA ALA A 49 4.04 -1.55 14.85
C ALA A 49 2.85 -1.39 15.81
N LEU A 50 2.26 -0.19 15.88
CA LEU A 50 1.10 0.10 16.74
C LEU A 50 -0.10 -0.80 16.43
N PHE A 51 -0.38 -1.03 15.14
CA PHE A 51 -1.50 -1.84 14.68
C PHE A 51 -1.13 -3.29 14.37
N ARG A 52 0.12 -3.71 14.66
CA ARG A 52 0.65 -5.05 14.38
C ARG A 52 0.49 -5.48 12.91
N ILE A 53 0.64 -4.52 11.99
CA ILE A 53 0.60 -4.75 10.56
C ILE A 53 2.01 -5.11 10.10
N VAL A 54 2.16 -6.26 9.45
CA VAL A 54 3.40 -6.67 8.79
C VAL A 54 3.15 -6.61 7.28
N PRO A 55 3.65 -5.57 6.58
CA PRO A 55 3.55 -5.50 5.13
C PRO A 55 4.22 -6.72 4.49
N LYS A 56 3.53 -7.37 3.56
CA LYS A 56 4.13 -8.43 2.74
C LYS A 56 5.11 -7.84 1.72
N HIS A 57 4.76 -6.65 1.22
CA HIS A 57 5.55 -5.93 0.24
C HIS A 57 5.93 -4.56 0.79
N ASP A 58 7.19 -4.21 0.66
CA ASP A 58 7.74 -2.93 1.06
C ASP A 58 8.61 -2.43 -0.09
N LEU A 59 8.07 -1.46 -0.83
CA LEU A 59 8.67 -1.00 -2.09
C LEU A 59 9.83 -0.03 -1.88
N ASN A 60 9.96 0.51 -0.66
CA ASN A 60 11.01 1.45 -0.27
C ASN A 60 11.31 2.52 -1.33
N ILE A 61 10.27 3.25 -1.77
CA ILE A 61 10.38 4.14 -2.94
C ILE A 61 11.03 5.50 -2.64
N ILE A 62 11.35 5.81 -1.37
CA ILE A 62 12.02 7.07 -1.02
C ILE A 62 13.44 7.12 -1.60
N THR A 63 13.77 8.26 -2.20
CA THR A 63 15.14 8.70 -2.45
C THR A 63 15.34 10.15 -1.99
N GLU A 64 16.59 10.56 -1.75
CA GLU A 64 16.89 11.93 -1.37
C GLU A 64 16.47 12.92 -2.47
N ARG A 65 15.83 14.03 -2.07
CA ARG A 65 15.44 15.15 -2.96
C ARG A 65 14.60 14.73 -4.18
N GLN A 66 13.77 13.70 -4.06
CA GLN A 66 12.93 13.23 -5.16
C GLN A 66 11.92 14.30 -5.61
N GLN A 67 11.66 14.33 -6.91
CA GLN A 67 10.55 15.10 -7.48
C GLN A 67 9.25 14.28 -7.47
N LEU A 68 8.10 14.95 -7.52
CA LEU A 68 6.78 14.31 -7.54
C LEU A 68 6.65 13.29 -8.69
N ALA A 69 7.16 13.61 -9.88
CA ALA A 69 7.16 12.68 -11.01
C ALA A 69 7.93 11.39 -10.70
N GLY A 70 9.08 11.49 -10.02
CA GLY A 70 9.85 10.33 -9.59
C GLY A 70 9.09 9.45 -8.59
N ILE A 71 8.34 10.05 -7.66
CA ILE A 71 7.47 9.31 -6.73
C ILE A 71 6.44 8.50 -7.51
N THR A 72 5.76 9.16 -8.45
CA THR A 72 4.72 8.52 -9.28
C THR A 72 5.28 7.34 -10.05
N CYS A 73 6.42 7.50 -10.76
CA CYS A 73 7.02 6.43 -11.54
C CYS A 73 7.42 5.24 -10.67
N ARG A 74 8.14 5.48 -9.55
CA ARG A 74 8.59 4.37 -8.68
C ARG A 74 7.42 3.68 -7.98
N ALA A 75 6.40 4.43 -7.56
CA ALA A 75 5.19 3.86 -6.98
C ALA A 75 4.44 3.00 -8.00
N LEU A 76 4.25 3.51 -9.22
CA LEU A 76 3.55 2.81 -10.30
C LEU A 76 4.27 1.50 -10.65
N GLU A 77 5.57 1.55 -10.94
CA GLU A 77 6.37 0.37 -11.28
C GLU A 77 6.36 -0.67 -10.16
N GLY A 78 6.58 -0.24 -8.90
CA GLY A 78 6.59 -1.14 -7.76
C GLY A 78 5.23 -1.77 -7.48
N VAL A 79 4.15 -0.99 -7.53
CA VAL A 79 2.79 -1.53 -7.31
C VAL A 79 2.38 -2.45 -8.47
N SER A 80 2.67 -2.10 -9.72
CA SER A 80 2.41 -2.97 -10.87
C SER A 80 3.11 -4.33 -10.74
N ALA A 81 4.36 -4.35 -10.26
CA ALA A 81 5.07 -5.60 -9.97
C ALA A 81 4.37 -6.43 -8.88
N VAL A 82 3.90 -5.78 -7.81
CA VAL A 82 3.13 -6.46 -6.75
C VAL A 82 1.81 -7.01 -7.28
N VAL A 83 1.08 -6.24 -8.09
CA VAL A 83 -0.18 -6.68 -8.71
C VAL A 83 0.05 -7.90 -9.61
N ALA A 84 1.11 -7.90 -10.41
CA ALA A 84 1.45 -9.03 -11.28
C ALA A 84 1.77 -10.32 -10.51
N VAL A 85 2.45 -10.20 -9.37
CA VAL A 85 2.81 -11.34 -8.49
C VAL A 85 1.61 -11.81 -7.67
N GLU A 86 0.89 -10.89 -7.04
CA GLU A 86 -0.19 -11.24 -6.12
C GLU A 86 -1.50 -11.59 -6.83
N LYS A 87 -1.76 -11.01 -8.00
CA LYS A 87 -3.01 -11.14 -8.76
C LYS A 87 -4.23 -10.93 -7.85
N PRO A 88 -4.35 -9.76 -7.19
CA PRO A 88 -5.47 -9.50 -6.29
C PRO A 88 -6.79 -9.38 -7.06
N ASP A 89 -7.90 -9.74 -6.40
CA ASP A 89 -9.25 -9.56 -6.93
C ASP A 89 -9.73 -8.10 -6.81
N ALA A 90 -9.14 -7.33 -5.89
CA ALA A 90 -9.36 -5.91 -5.76
C ALA A 90 -8.13 -5.22 -5.13
N VAL A 91 -7.93 -3.96 -5.50
CA VAL A 91 -6.93 -3.08 -4.89
C VAL A 91 -7.64 -2.00 -4.09
N LEU A 92 -7.18 -1.78 -2.86
CA LEU A 92 -7.68 -0.76 -1.96
C LEU A 92 -6.61 0.30 -1.71
N VAL A 93 -6.99 1.54 -1.96
CA VAL A 93 -6.18 2.74 -1.73
C VAL A 93 -6.95 3.72 -0.85
N GLN A 94 -6.25 4.66 -0.22
CA GLN A 94 -6.86 5.62 0.70
C GLN A 94 -6.39 7.04 0.40
N GLY A 95 -7.35 7.96 0.25
CA GLY A 95 -7.07 9.40 0.24
C GLY A 95 -6.65 9.92 -1.13
N ASP A 96 -5.74 10.87 -1.13
CA ASP A 96 -5.41 11.77 -2.23
C ASP A 96 -3.90 11.89 -2.47
N THR A 97 -3.12 10.93 -1.95
CA THR A 97 -1.65 10.94 -2.08
C THR A 97 -1.21 10.48 -3.48
N THR A 98 0.04 10.78 -3.84
CA THR A 98 0.67 10.20 -5.04
C THR A 98 0.70 8.67 -4.99
N THR A 99 0.83 8.08 -3.80
CA THR A 99 0.74 6.62 -3.62
C THR A 99 -0.66 6.11 -3.98
N CYS A 100 -1.72 6.76 -3.49
CA CYS A 100 -3.10 6.41 -3.81
C CYS A 100 -3.34 6.45 -5.32
N PHE A 101 -2.96 7.56 -5.98
CA PHE A 101 -3.10 7.72 -7.42
C PHE A 101 -2.33 6.65 -8.21
N ALA A 102 -1.04 6.46 -7.92
CA ALA A 102 -0.20 5.51 -8.64
C ALA A 102 -0.66 4.06 -8.45
N ALA A 103 -1.11 3.69 -7.26
CA ALA A 103 -1.62 2.35 -6.99
C ALA A 103 -2.98 2.09 -7.67
N ALA A 104 -3.87 3.09 -7.72
CA ALA A 104 -5.12 2.98 -8.46
C ALA A 104 -4.86 2.83 -9.97
N LEU A 105 -3.89 3.58 -10.50
CA LEU A 105 -3.48 3.48 -11.90
C LEU A 105 -2.86 2.11 -12.21
N ALA A 106 -1.97 1.61 -11.34
CA ALA A 106 -1.36 0.29 -11.46
C ALA A 106 -2.38 -0.85 -11.47
N ALA A 107 -3.48 -0.70 -10.73
CA ALA A 107 -4.55 -1.68 -10.66
C ALA A 107 -5.48 -1.67 -11.90
N PHE A 108 -5.53 -0.54 -12.61
CA PHE A 108 -6.32 -0.38 -13.82
C PHE A 108 -5.64 -0.96 -15.06
N TYR A 109 -4.30 -0.99 -15.07
CA TYR A 109 -3.49 -1.57 -16.14
C TYR A 109 -3.49 -3.10 -16.10
#